data_AF-A0A7W1GQR2-F1
#
_entry.id   AF-A0A7W1GQR2-F1
#
_cell.length_a   1.000
_cell.length_b   1.000
_cell.length_c   1.000
_cell.angle_alpha   90.00
_cell.angle_beta   90.00
_cell.angle_gamma   90.00
#
_symmetry.space_group_name_H-M   'P 1'
#
loop_
_entity.id
_entity.type
_entity.pdbx_description
1 polymer ?
#
loop_
_entity_poly.entity_id
_entity_poly.type
_entity_poly.pdbx_seq_one_letter_code
_entity_poly.pdbx_strand_id
1 'polypeptide(L)'
;AGGPHDVDHLPYAVFSHGGDEPRVGSRVGDLVVDLAPLAATEMLAHAAVFEAGSLNPLLALGRVTWHELRAWLVGLLTDPEGRAAVEPHLVPVGEVTTLLPFEVADYVDFYCSLDHATNVGRMFRPDSEPLLPNWRHLPVGYHGRAGTVVPSGTPVVRPCGQRKPPDSDTPTYGPSQRLDIEAELGFVVGVGSRPGEPVGTGGFADHVFGVALLNDWSARDVQAWEYQPLGPFLGKSFATSVSCWVTPLEALDHARTPLPRQDPPVLDHLRVAEPAGYDIDITVTWNGTEVAQAPYASMYWSPAQMLAHLTSNGASLRTGDLFASGTVSGPEKEQRGSFLELTWGGSEPVRLADGSSRTFLADGDEVVLTATAPGRLGGRIALGEVRGRVQPARC
;
A
#
# COMPACT_ATOMS: atom_id res chain seq x y z
N ALA A 1 -7.09 6.01 -24.65
CA ALA A 1 -7.94 4.80 -24.63
C ALA A 1 -7.06 3.59 -24.33
N GLY A 2 -7.13 3.07 -23.10
CA GLY A 2 -6.37 1.90 -22.62
C GLY A 2 -4.97 2.20 -22.08
N GLY A 3 -4.67 3.46 -21.73
CA GLY A 3 -3.39 3.86 -21.13
C GLY A 3 -3.34 3.63 -19.61
N PRO A 4 -2.14 3.68 -18.98
CA PRO A 4 -1.96 3.41 -17.54
C PRO A 4 -2.68 4.38 -16.60
N HIS A 5 -2.97 5.59 -17.05
CA HIS A 5 -3.68 6.63 -16.30
C HIS A 5 -4.83 7.19 -17.13
N ASP A 6 -5.55 6.35 -17.85
CA ASP A 6 -6.70 6.79 -18.64
C ASP A 6 -7.89 7.18 -17.74
N VAL A 7 -8.99 7.61 -18.35
CA VAL A 7 -10.21 8.08 -17.69
C VAL A 7 -10.91 6.98 -16.86
N ASP A 8 -10.54 5.71 -17.02
CA ASP A 8 -10.99 4.61 -16.17
C ASP A 8 -10.15 4.42 -14.90
N HIS A 9 -9.00 5.11 -14.77
CA HIS A 9 -8.18 5.09 -13.57
C HIS A 9 -8.53 6.26 -12.64
N LEU A 10 -8.18 7.49 -13.00
CA LEU A 10 -8.42 8.73 -12.23
C LEU A 10 -8.07 8.62 -10.73
N PRO A 11 -6.82 8.31 -10.37
CA PRO A 11 -6.41 8.29 -8.97
C PRO A 11 -6.36 9.71 -8.39
N TYR A 12 -6.46 9.82 -7.07
CA TYR A 12 -6.48 11.10 -6.36
C TYR A 12 -5.16 11.32 -5.60
N ALA A 13 -4.66 12.55 -5.61
CA ALA A 13 -3.50 12.95 -4.81
C ALA A 13 -3.70 14.35 -4.24
N VAL A 14 -2.88 14.66 -3.24
CA VAL A 14 -2.64 16.04 -2.79
C VAL A 14 -1.39 16.53 -3.48
N PHE A 15 -1.45 17.70 -4.10
CA PHE A 15 -0.32 18.29 -4.81
C PHE A 15 -0.23 19.79 -4.56
N SER A 16 0.95 20.34 -4.81
CA SER A 16 1.21 21.78 -4.93
C SER A 16 1.82 22.08 -6.30
N HIS A 17 1.54 23.27 -6.82
CA HIS A 17 2.07 23.76 -8.10
C HIS A 17 2.43 25.24 -7.93
N GLY A 18 3.60 25.66 -8.44
CA GLY A 18 3.98 27.08 -8.45
C GLY A 18 4.13 27.78 -7.08
N GLY A 19 4.17 27.02 -5.97
CA GLY A 19 4.17 27.58 -4.60
C GLY A 19 2.78 27.85 -4.02
N ASP A 20 1.73 27.45 -4.73
CA ASP A 20 0.36 27.51 -4.23
C ASP A 20 0.15 26.56 -3.04
N GLU A 21 -0.93 26.81 -2.29
CA GLU A 21 -1.40 25.92 -1.23
C GLU A 21 -1.73 24.51 -1.77
N PRO A 22 -1.42 23.45 -1.01
CA PRO A 22 -1.76 22.09 -1.35
C PRO A 22 -3.26 21.86 -1.56
N ARG A 23 -3.60 21.12 -2.60
CA ARG A 23 -5.00 20.82 -2.98
C ARG A 23 -5.14 19.46 -3.64
N VAL A 24 -6.37 19.03 -3.81
CA VAL A 24 -6.70 17.72 -4.38
C VAL A 24 -6.71 17.77 -5.90
N GLY A 25 -6.00 16.83 -6.51
CA GLY A 25 -5.98 16.62 -7.96
C GLY A 25 -6.28 15.18 -8.34
N SER A 26 -6.69 14.98 -9.59
CA SER A 26 -6.83 13.64 -10.18
C SER A 26 -5.96 13.49 -11.42
N ARG A 27 -5.28 12.36 -11.58
CA ARG A 27 -4.38 12.14 -12.72
C ARG A 27 -5.13 11.62 -13.94
N VAL A 28 -4.85 12.21 -15.11
CA VAL A 28 -5.25 11.71 -16.42
C VAL A 28 -4.07 11.82 -17.40
N GLY A 29 -3.58 10.68 -17.87
CA GLY A 29 -2.34 10.61 -18.65
C GLY A 29 -1.15 11.22 -17.89
N ASP A 30 -0.50 12.20 -18.53
CA ASP A 30 0.63 12.95 -17.97
C ASP A 30 0.22 14.31 -17.38
N LEU A 31 -1.08 14.48 -17.14
CA LEU A 31 -1.68 15.68 -16.57
C LEU A 31 -2.36 15.37 -15.24
N VAL A 32 -2.48 16.41 -14.42
CA VAL A 32 -3.28 16.46 -13.20
C VAL A 32 -4.42 17.44 -13.47
N VAL A 33 -5.65 16.98 -13.27
CA VAL A 33 -6.82 17.85 -13.18
C VAL A 33 -6.86 18.44 -11.77
N ASP A 34 -6.70 19.75 -11.68
CA ASP A 34 -6.86 20.50 -10.43
C ASP A 34 -8.35 20.59 -10.07
N LEU A 35 -8.79 19.80 -9.08
CA LEU A 35 -10.21 19.62 -8.80
C LEU A 35 -10.82 20.81 -8.07
N ALA A 36 -10.03 21.61 -7.35
CA ALA A 36 -10.54 22.74 -6.58
C ALA A 36 -11.17 23.84 -7.46
N PRO A 37 -10.44 24.47 -8.39
CA PRO A 37 -11.02 25.50 -9.25
C PRO A 37 -12.04 24.94 -10.24
N LEU A 38 -11.88 23.68 -10.68
CA LEU A 38 -12.84 23.01 -11.55
C LEU A 38 -14.19 22.80 -10.84
N ALA A 39 -14.18 22.25 -9.62
CA ALA A 39 -15.39 22.03 -8.84
C ALA A 39 -16.09 23.33 -8.46
N ALA A 40 -15.34 24.40 -8.21
CA ALA A 40 -15.88 25.73 -7.95
C ALA A 40 -16.58 26.31 -9.19
N THR A 41 -15.98 26.16 -10.37
CA THR A 41 -16.55 26.61 -11.66
C THR A 41 -17.83 25.87 -11.99
N GLU A 42 -17.86 24.55 -11.75
CA GLU A 42 -19.04 23.69 -11.95
C GLU A 42 -20.06 23.77 -10.80
N MET A 43 -19.84 24.64 -9.81
CA MET A 43 -20.71 24.85 -8.65
C MET A 43 -21.07 23.56 -7.88
N LEU A 44 -20.12 22.63 -7.75
CA LEU A 44 -20.35 21.39 -7.02
C LEU A 44 -20.62 21.65 -5.54
N ALA A 45 -21.61 20.95 -4.98
CA ALA A 45 -22.01 21.09 -3.58
C ALA A 45 -20.87 20.85 -2.56
N HIS A 46 -19.88 20.04 -2.93
CA HIS A 46 -18.75 19.68 -2.09
C HIS A 46 -17.41 20.28 -2.56
N ALA A 47 -17.41 21.34 -3.38
CA ALA A 47 -16.18 21.89 -3.97
C ALA A 47 -15.05 22.19 -2.96
N ALA A 48 -15.41 22.66 -1.75
CA ALA A 48 -14.44 22.99 -0.70
C ALA A 48 -13.59 21.80 -0.22
N VAL A 49 -14.00 20.55 -0.43
CA VAL A 49 -13.17 19.39 -0.03
C VAL A 49 -11.91 19.27 -0.87
N PHE A 50 -11.91 19.83 -2.09
CA PHE A 50 -10.76 19.79 -2.98
C PHE A 50 -9.73 20.88 -2.67
N GLU A 51 -10.13 21.94 -1.97
CA GLU A 51 -9.23 22.99 -1.46
C GLU A 51 -8.44 22.53 -0.22
N ALA A 52 -8.78 21.36 0.34
CA ALA A 52 -8.07 20.81 1.47
C ALA A 52 -6.68 20.30 1.08
N GLY A 53 -5.69 20.58 1.90
CA GLY A 53 -4.34 20.00 1.80
C GLY A 53 -4.25 18.52 2.21
N SER A 54 -5.38 17.80 2.23
CA SER A 54 -5.47 16.36 2.49
C SER A 54 -6.72 15.78 1.83
N LEU A 55 -6.72 14.49 1.52
CA LEU A 55 -7.92 13.79 1.04
C LEU A 55 -8.94 13.57 2.17
N ASN A 56 -8.62 13.77 3.45
CA ASN A 56 -9.50 13.41 4.57
C ASN A 56 -10.93 13.99 4.45
N PRO A 57 -11.15 15.26 4.04
CA PRO A 57 -12.50 15.78 3.84
C PRO A 57 -13.27 15.07 2.71
N LEU A 58 -12.61 14.73 1.61
CA LEU A 58 -13.20 13.93 0.52
C LEU A 58 -13.49 12.50 0.98
N LEU A 59 -12.54 11.89 1.67
CA LEU A 59 -12.66 10.56 2.27
C LEU A 59 -13.88 10.49 3.21
N ALA A 60 -14.15 11.52 4.01
CA ALA A 60 -15.28 11.53 4.93
C ALA A 60 -16.67 11.57 4.25
N LEU A 61 -16.77 11.92 2.96
CA LEU A 61 -18.06 12.06 2.26
C LEU A 61 -18.76 10.73 1.95
N GLY A 62 -18.02 9.63 1.96
CA GLY A 62 -18.55 8.29 1.74
C GLY A 62 -18.87 7.91 0.30
N ARG A 63 -19.12 6.61 0.13
CA ARG A 63 -19.18 5.92 -1.16
C ARG A 63 -20.09 6.55 -2.20
N VAL A 64 -21.31 6.96 -1.81
CA VAL A 64 -22.26 7.59 -2.73
C VAL A 64 -21.65 8.83 -3.36
N THR A 65 -21.06 9.70 -2.53
CA THR A 65 -20.44 10.94 -3.00
C THR A 65 -19.17 10.66 -3.80
N TRP A 66 -18.35 9.68 -3.41
CA TRP A 66 -17.17 9.30 -4.20
C TRP A 66 -17.57 8.83 -5.62
N HIS A 67 -18.64 8.04 -5.71
CA HIS A 67 -19.20 7.57 -6.98
C HIS A 67 -19.70 8.73 -7.84
N GLU A 68 -20.49 9.63 -7.26
CA GLU A 68 -21.03 10.82 -7.96
C GLU A 68 -19.90 11.74 -8.46
N LEU A 69 -18.88 12.01 -7.63
CA LEU A 69 -17.73 12.83 -8.01
C LEU A 69 -16.91 12.17 -9.12
N ARG A 70 -16.70 10.85 -9.04
CA ARG A 70 -16.00 10.12 -10.10
C ARG A 70 -16.81 10.14 -11.40
N ALA A 71 -18.13 9.90 -11.35
CA ALA A 71 -19.00 9.93 -12.51
C ALA A 71 -19.03 11.31 -13.16
N TRP A 72 -19.06 12.39 -12.36
CA TRP A 72 -18.94 13.77 -12.82
C TRP A 72 -17.61 13.99 -13.56
N LEU A 73 -16.48 13.61 -12.96
CA LEU A 73 -15.16 13.81 -13.55
C LEU A 73 -15.00 13.00 -14.85
N VAL A 74 -15.45 11.74 -14.87
CA VAL A 74 -15.47 10.91 -16.08
C VAL A 74 -16.35 11.55 -17.16
N GLY A 75 -17.53 12.06 -16.79
CA GLY A 75 -18.42 12.77 -17.71
C GLY A 75 -17.74 13.96 -18.37
N LEU A 76 -17.16 14.86 -17.58
CA LEU A 76 -16.42 16.03 -18.08
C LEU A 76 -15.24 15.66 -19.00
N LEU A 77 -14.51 14.59 -18.66
CA LEU A 77 -13.34 14.16 -19.43
C LEU A 77 -13.70 13.40 -20.72
N THR A 78 -14.92 12.88 -20.83
CA THR A 78 -15.36 12.10 -22.00
C THR A 78 -16.33 12.86 -22.90
N ASP A 79 -16.97 13.92 -22.41
CA ASP A 79 -17.82 14.81 -23.18
C ASP A 79 -16.99 15.92 -23.86
N PRO A 80 -17.03 16.04 -25.20
CA PRO A 80 -16.41 17.16 -25.91
C PRO A 80 -16.81 18.55 -25.40
N GLU A 81 -18.02 18.72 -24.86
CA GLU A 81 -18.49 19.99 -24.29
C GLU A 81 -17.78 20.33 -22.96
N GLY A 82 -17.38 19.32 -22.19
CA GLY A 82 -16.66 19.49 -20.91
C GLY A 82 -15.22 19.99 -21.06
N ARG A 83 -14.65 19.88 -22.27
CA ARG A 83 -13.26 20.23 -22.56
C ARG A 83 -12.91 21.67 -22.18
N ALA A 84 -13.79 22.62 -22.49
CA ALA A 84 -13.55 24.03 -22.20
C ALA A 84 -13.50 24.33 -20.69
N ALA A 85 -14.19 23.54 -19.88
CA ALA A 85 -14.15 23.65 -18.43
C ALA A 85 -12.88 23.02 -17.84
N VAL A 86 -12.42 21.89 -18.38
CA VAL A 86 -11.28 21.14 -17.82
C VAL A 86 -9.92 21.72 -18.24
N GLU A 87 -9.73 22.11 -19.51
CA GLU A 87 -8.43 22.52 -20.05
C GLU A 87 -7.69 23.60 -19.24
N PRO A 88 -8.36 24.64 -18.70
CA PRO A 88 -7.71 25.66 -17.87
C PRO A 88 -7.14 25.13 -16.54
N HIS A 89 -7.54 23.93 -16.11
CA HIS A 89 -7.21 23.33 -14.82
C HIS A 89 -6.28 22.12 -14.95
N LEU A 90 -5.68 21.92 -16.13
CA LEU A 90 -4.71 20.85 -16.38
C LEU A 90 -3.29 21.31 -16.07
N VAL A 91 -2.60 20.56 -15.23
CA VAL A 91 -1.20 20.81 -14.87
C VAL A 91 -0.35 19.59 -15.24
N PRO A 92 0.83 19.74 -15.88
CA PRO A 92 1.72 18.62 -16.14
C PRO A 92 2.16 17.92 -14.85
N VAL A 93 2.15 16.57 -14.82
CA VAL A 93 2.59 15.78 -13.65
C VAL A 93 4.04 16.10 -13.25
N GLY A 94 4.90 16.45 -14.22
CA GLY A 94 6.28 16.85 -13.94
C GLY A 94 6.45 18.23 -13.30
N GLU A 95 5.38 19.02 -13.21
CA GLU A 95 5.37 20.38 -12.65
C GLU A 95 4.65 20.46 -11.29
N VAL A 96 4.19 19.33 -10.75
CA VAL A 96 3.57 19.26 -9.42
C VAL A 96 4.48 18.58 -8.42
N THR A 97 4.40 19.03 -7.16
CA THR A 97 4.97 18.31 -6.02
C THR A 97 3.85 17.57 -5.31
N THR A 98 3.87 16.24 -5.34
CA THR A 98 2.90 15.41 -4.62
C THR A 98 3.26 15.27 -3.14
N LEU A 99 2.24 15.24 -2.29
CA LEU A 99 2.38 15.17 -0.83
C LEU A 99 1.76 13.87 -0.30
N LEU A 100 1.88 13.63 1.01
CA LEU A 100 1.16 12.54 1.67
C LEU A 100 -0.35 12.76 1.44
N PRO A 101 -1.08 11.80 0.85
CA PRO A 101 -2.42 12.07 0.34
C PRO A 101 -3.45 12.24 1.46
N PHE A 102 -3.23 11.66 2.64
CA PHE A 102 -4.15 11.77 3.77
C PHE A 102 -3.37 11.73 5.08
N GLU A 103 -3.93 12.32 6.13
CA GLU A 103 -3.48 12.11 7.49
C GLU A 103 -3.81 10.67 7.91
N VAL A 104 -2.79 9.91 8.27
CA VAL A 104 -2.93 8.51 8.72
C VAL A 104 -3.40 8.51 10.18
N ALA A 105 -4.66 8.17 10.39
CA ALA A 105 -5.29 8.21 11.72
C ALA A 105 -4.86 7.02 12.61
N ASP A 106 -4.80 5.82 12.02
CA ASP A 106 -4.19 4.61 12.54
C ASP A 106 -3.51 3.84 11.42
N TYR A 107 -2.61 2.93 11.80
CA TYR A 107 -2.00 2.01 10.87
C TYR A 107 -2.00 0.59 11.45
N VAL A 108 -2.60 -0.35 10.72
CA VAL A 108 -2.50 -1.80 11.00
C VAL A 108 -1.82 -2.50 9.84
N ASP A 109 -0.87 -3.35 10.15
CA ASP A 109 -0.21 -4.18 9.16
C ASP A 109 -0.63 -5.64 9.34
N PHE A 110 -1.13 -6.25 8.27
CA PHE A 110 -1.56 -7.64 8.29
C PHE A 110 -0.43 -8.59 7.85
N TYR A 111 -0.72 -9.87 7.85
CA TYR A 111 0.24 -10.91 7.47
C TYR A 111 -0.46 -11.97 6.59
N CYS A 112 -1.04 -11.52 5.49
CA CYS A 112 -2.09 -12.28 4.77
C CYS A 112 -1.62 -13.06 3.52
N SER A 113 -0.36 -12.95 3.11
CA SER A 113 0.20 -13.80 2.04
C SER A 113 0.59 -15.17 2.60
N LEU A 114 0.02 -16.23 2.03
CA LEU A 114 0.35 -17.62 2.40
C LEU A 114 1.79 -17.97 2.07
N ASP A 115 2.26 -17.56 0.89
CA ASP A 115 3.61 -17.83 0.43
C ASP A 115 4.63 -17.13 1.31
N HIS A 116 4.41 -15.85 1.64
CA HIS A 116 5.27 -15.10 2.56
C HIS A 116 5.34 -15.77 3.94
N ALA A 117 4.17 -16.07 4.53
CA ALA A 117 4.09 -16.70 5.83
C ALA A 117 4.81 -18.06 5.87
N THR A 118 4.68 -18.83 4.81
CA THR A 118 5.34 -20.13 4.65
C THR A 118 6.85 -19.98 4.50
N ASN A 119 7.32 -19.03 3.68
CA ASN A 119 8.75 -18.77 3.47
C ASN A 119 9.44 -18.38 4.77
N VAL A 120 8.89 -17.39 5.48
CA VAL A 120 9.39 -16.94 6.79
C VAL A 120 9.37 -18.09 7.80
N GLY A 121 8.28 -18.86 7.85
CA GLY A 121 8.17 -20.04 8.70
C GLY A 121 9.29 -21.06 8.46
N ARG A 122 9.56 -21.39 7.20
CA ARG A 122 10.65 -22.32 6.81
C ARG A 122 12.04 -21.81 7.17
N MET A 123 12.29 -20.50 7.06
CA MET A 123 13.59 -19.92 7.42
C MET A 123 13.86 -19.96 8.92
N PHE A 124 12.87 -19.60 9.73
CA PHE A 124 13.05 -19.48 11.18
C PHE A 124 12.75 -20.76 11.96
N ARG A 125 11.97 -21.69 11.37
CA ARG A 125 11.58 -22.97 11.96
C ARG A 125 11.62 -24.08 10.89
N PRO A 126 12.80 -24.42 10.35
CA PRO A 126 12.94 -25.36 9.24
C PRO A 126 12.39 -26.77 9.54
N ASP A 127 12.43 -27.18 10.81
CA ASP A 127 12.00 -28.51 11.26
C ASP A 127 10.57 -28.55 11.80
N SER A 128 9.72 -27.57 11.49
CA SER A 128 8.35 -27.46 12.01
C SER A 128 7.35 -27.08 10.91
N GLU A 129 6.05 -27.23 11.23
CA GLU A 129 5.00 -26.67 10.38
C GLU A 129 5.25 -25.16 10.17
N PRO A 130 5.36 -24.68 8.92
CA PRO A 130 5.77 -23.30 8.66
C PRO A 130 4.80 -22.27 9.27
N LEU A 131 3.51 -22.56 9.15
CA LEU A 131 2.43 -21.71 9.64
C LEU A 131 2.12 -22.01 11.10
N LEU A 132 1.93 -20.96 11.88
CA LEU A 132 1.37 -21.11 13.22
C LEU A 132 -0.12 -21.50 13.15
N PRO A 133 -0.66 -22.23 14.14
CA PRO A 133 -2.00 -22.80 14.07
C PRO A 133 -3.12 -21.80 13.76
N ASN A 134 -3.00 -20.57 14.26
CA ASN A 134 -4.01 -19.52 14.10
C ASN A 134 -4.06 -18.91 12.68
N TRP A 135 -2.98 -18.99 11.91
CA TRP A 135 -2.81 -18.20 10.68
C TRP A 135 -3.90 -18.47 9.62
N ARG A 136 -4.39 -19.73 9.54
CA ARG A 136 -5.47 -20.11 8.61
C ARG A 136 -6.87 -19.83 9.14
N HIS A 137 -7.02 -19.40 10.38
CA HIS A 137 -8.31 -19.17 11.03
C HIS A 137 -8.68 -17.69 11.15
N LEU A 138 -7.69 -16.80 11.14
CA LEU A 138 -7.90 -15.35 11.16
C LEU A 138 -6.78 -14.64 10.38
N PRO A 139 -7.07 -13.47 9.76
CA PRO A 139 -6.03 -12.63 9.16
C PRO A 139 -5.21 -11.99 10.30
N VAL A 140 -4.05 -12.58 10.59
CA VAL A 140 -3.13 -12.09 11.63
C VAL A 140 -2.64 -10.70 11.24
N GLY A 141 -2.58 -9.78 12.21
CA GLY A 141 -2.04 -8.44 12.02
C GLY A 141 -1.61 -7.80 13.34
N TYR A 142 -0.96 -6.65 13.26
CA TYR A 142 -0.47 -5.87 14.40
C TYR A 142 -0.61 -4.37 14.12
N HIS A 143 -0.63 -3.56 15.19
CA HIS A 143 -0.65 -2.11 15.05
C HIS A 143 0.75 -1.62 14.63
N GLY A 144 0.79 -0.93 13.49
CA GLY A 144 1.97 -0.24 12.99
C GLY A 144 2.11 1.17 13.59
N ARG A 145 3.04 1.96 13.04
CA ARG A 145 3.30 3.33 13.50
C ARG A 145 2.83 4.36 12.49
N ALA A 146 1.59 4.85 12.67
CA ALA A 146 0.99 5.85 11.79
C ALA A 146 1.86 7.10 11.57
N GLY A 147 2.49 7.62 12.65
CA GLY A 147 3.31 8.83 12.59
C GLY A 147 4.64 8.72 11.82
N THR A 148 4.98 7.54 11.30
CA THR A 148 6.15 7.31 10.44
C THR A 148 5.76 6.79 9.05
N VAL A 149 4.48 6.91 8.68
CA VAL A 149 4.04 6.73 7.29
C VAL A 149 4.39 7.99 6.51
N VAL A 150 5.17 7.85 5.44
CA VAL A 150 5.74 8.95 4.66
C VAL A 150 5.42 8.80 3.17
N PRO A 151 5.32 9.90 2.41
CA PRO A 151 5.07 9.81 0.98
C PRO A 151 6.29 9.25 0.24
N SER A 152 6.01 8.61 -0.89
CA SER A 152 6.98 8.22 -1.92
C SER A 152 8.01 9.32 -2.19
N GLY A 153 9.29 8.95 -2.29
CA GLY A 153 10.41 9.88 -2.46
C GLY A 153 11.09 10.31 -1.17
N THR A 154 10.44 10.11 0.00
CA THR A 154 11.07 10.39 1.30
C THR A 154 12.29 9.48 1.51
N PRO A 155 13.50 10.03 1.80
CA PRO A 155 14.67 9.20 2.07
C PRO A 155 14.50 8.34 3.33
N VAL A 156 15.03 7.12 3.29
CA VAL A 156 14.93 6.14 4.38
C VAL A 156 16.25 6.08 5.12
N VAL A 157 16.31 6.70 6.29
CA VAL A 157 17.52 6.65 7.13
C VAL A 157 17.65 5.26 7.75
N ARG A 158 18.77 4.57 7.50
CA ARG A 158 19.05 3.27 8.11
C ARG A 158 18.91 3.37 9.64
N PRO A 159 18.04 2.57 10.27
CA PRO A 159 17.82 2.67 11.70
C PRO A 159 19.00 2.13 12.49
N CYS A 160 19.25 2.75 13.64
CA CYS A 160 20.10 2.20 14.67
C CYS A 160 19.26 1.50 15.73
N GLY A 161 19.68 0.32 16.17
CA GLY A 161 18.95 -0.49 17.13
C GLY A 161 19.81 -1.55 17.80
N GLN A 162 19.20 -2.23 18.77
CA GLN A 162 19.81 -3.42 19.36
C GLN A 162 19.73 -4.58 18.38
N ARG A 163 20.81 -5.36 18.27
CA ARG A 163 20.88 -6.60 17.51
C ARG A 163 21.60 -7.65 18.33
N LYS A 164 21.12 -8.89 18.29
CA LYS A 164 21.80 -10.03 18.90
C LYS A 164 22.13 -11.09 17.85
N PRO A 165 23.38 -11.16 17.36
CA PRO A 165 23.83 -12.27 16.54
C PRO A 165 23.67 -13.61 17.27
N PRO A 166 23.46 -14.73 16.57
CA PRO A 166 23.33 -16.06 17.18
C PRO A 166 24.53 -16.43 18.06
N ASP A 167 25.74 -16.09 17.60
CA ASP A 167 27.00 -16.42 18.26
C ASP A 167 27.41 -15.42 19.36
N SER A 168 26.52 -14.49 19.75
CA SER A 168 26.77 -13.50 20.80
C SER A 168 25.87 -13.74 22.01
N ASP A 169 26.47 -13.69 23.20
CA ASP A 169 25.74 -13.77 24.47
C ASP A 169 24.97 -12.47 24.78
N THR A 170 25.47 -11.33 24.32
CA THR A 170 24.90 -10.00 24.61
C THR A 170 24.53 -9.25 23.32
N PRO A 171 23.48 -8.40 23.33
CA PRO A 171 23.15 -7.57 22.20
C PRO A 171 24.17 -6.45 22.01
N THR A 172 24.31 -5.99 20.78
CA THR A 172 25.09 -4.79 20.41
C THR A 172 24.15 -3.69 19.92
N TYR A 173 24.58 -2.43 19.97
CA TYR A 173 23.85 -1.29 19.42
C TYR A 173 24.61 -0.68 18.24
N GLY A 174 23.90 -0.31 17.19
CA GLY A 174 24.49 0.39 16.03
C GLY A 174 23.55 0.38 14.82
N PRO A 175 24.04 0.58 13.59
CA PRO A 175 23.23 0.52 12.37
C PRO A 175 22.74 -0.89 12.03
N SER A 176 21.49 -1.02 11.55
CA SER A 176 20.97 -2.29 11.02
C SER A 176 21.84 -2.82 9.86
N GLN A 177 22.15 -4.11 9.90
CA GLN A 177 22.92 -4.86 8.90
C GLN A 177 22.00 -5.63 7.93
N ARG A 178 20.71 -5.74 8.24
CA ARG A 178 19.71 -6.48 7.45
C ARG A 178 18.49 -5.60 7.18
N LEU A 179 18.72 -4.47 6.51
CA LEU A 179 17.66 -3.56 6.07
C LEU A 179 16.99 -4.12 4.81
N ASP A 180 15.67 -4.10 4.81
CA ASP A 180 14.83 -4.81 3.84
C ASP A 180 13.59 -3.99 3.47
N ILE A 181 12.91 -4.44 2.43
CA ILE A 181 11.59 -3.98 2.01
C ILE A 181 10.52 -5.00 2.35
N GLU A 182 9.27 -4.55 2.28
CA GLU A 182 8.09 -5.39 2.18
C GLU A 182 7.13 -4.76 1.16
N ALA A 183 6.94 -5.41 0.02
CA ALA A 183 6.06 -4.93 -1.04
C ALA A 183 4.60 -5.24 -0.71
N GLU A 184 3.77 -4.20 -0.58
CA GLU A 184 2.41 -4.33 -0.03
C GLU A 184 1.38 -3.42 -0.70
N LEU A 185 0.10 -3.74 -0.49
CA LEU A 185 -1.01 -2.82 -0.75
C LEU A 185 -1.59 -2.29 0.56
N GLY A 186 -1.74 -0.99 0.64
CA GLY A 186 -2.44 -0.28 1.71
C GLY A 186 -3.87 0.09 1.29
N PHE A 187 -4.84 -0.21 2.14
CA PHE A 187 -6.26 0.12 1.95
C PHE A 187 -6.63 1.33 2.82
N VAL A 188 -7.14 2.38 2.17
CA VAL A 188 -7.41 3.67 2.81
C VAL A 188 -8.86 3.74 3.24
N VAL A 189 -9.11 3.82 4.54
CA VAL A 189 -10.45 3.97 5.09
C VAL A 189 -10.95 5.39 4.85
N GLY A 190 -12.10 5.51 4.19
CA GLY A 190 -12.80 6.76 3.99
C GLY A 190 -13.81 7.06 5.09
N VAL A 191 -14.77 6.15 5.31
CA VAL A 191 -15.86 6.34 6.28
C VAL A 191 -15.57 5.54 7.54
N GLY A 192 -15.62 6.20 8.69
CA GLY A 192 -15.47 5.55 9.98
C GLY A 192 -16.66 4.62 10.34
N SER A 193 -16.51 3.86 11.41
CA SER A 193 -17.60 3.06 11.99
C SER A 193 -17.87 3.50 13.43
N ARG A 194 -19.01 3.11 13.98
CA ARG A 194 -19.35 3.42 15.37
C ARG A 194 -18.57 2.50 16.31
N PRO A 195 -18.02 3.00 17.43
CA PRO A 195 -17.42 2.15 18.45
C PRO A 195 -18.41 1.09 18.93
N GLY A 196 -17.96 -0.17 18.98
CA GLY A 196 -18.78 -1.31 19.35
C GLY A 196 -19.65 -1.89 18.23
N GLU A 197 -19.63 -1.31 17.01
CA GLU A 197 -20.36 -1.82 15.84
C GLU A 197 -19.37 -2.40 14.81
N PRO A 198 -19.20 -3.73 14.74
CA PRO A 198 -18.32 -4.36 13.76
C PRO A 198 -18.78 -4.11 12.32
N VAL A 199 -17.81 -3.96 11.41
CA VAL A 199 -18.06 -3.89 9.97
C VAL A 199 -17.88 -5.28 9.40
N GLY A 200 -18.95 -5.89 8.87
CA GLY A 200 -18.83 -7.19 8.20
C GLY A 200 -18.11 -7.09 6.85
N THR A 201 -17.73 -8.23 6.27
CA THR A 201 -17.05 -8.31 4.95
C THR A 201 -17.81 -7.58 3.84
N GLY A 202 -19.14 -7.56 3.89
CA GLY A 202 -20.00 -6.85 2.94
C GLY A 202 -19.90 -5.31 3.01
N GLY A 203 -19.43 -4.74 4.13
CA GLY A 203 -19.28 -3.29 4.30
C GLY A 203 -17.99 -2.73 3.70
N PHE A 204 -17.12 -3.56 3.14
CA PHE A 204 -15.79 -3.14 2.68
C PHE A 204 -15.82 -1.92 1.73
N ALA A 205 -16.64 -1.96 0.68
CA ALA A 205 -16.71 -0.87 -0.30
C ALA A 205 -17.37 0.40 0.23
N ASP A 206 -18.12 0.32 1.32
CA ASP A 206 -18.78 1.47 1.94
C ASP A 206 -17.83 2.24 2.88
N HIS A 207 -16.80 1.55 3.39
CA HIS A 207 -15.83 2.11 4.33
C HIS A 207 -14.47 2.41 3.70
N VAL A 208 -14.01 1.62 2.73
CA VAL A 208 -12.69 1.79 2.10
C VAL A 208 -12.82 2.60 0.81
N PHE A 209 -12.05 3.69 0.72
CA PHE A 209 -12.04 4.57 -0.46
C PHE A 209 -11.24 3.97 -1.61
N GLY A 210 -10.05 3.46 -1.31
CA GLY A 210 -9.10 3.09 -2.35
C GLY A 210 -7.84 2.40 -1.84
N VAL A 211 -6.91 2.22 -2.77
CA VAL A 211 -5.66 1.48 -2.58
C VAL A 211 -4.47 2.41 -2.85
N ALA A 212 -3.47 2.33 -1.99
CA ALA A 212 -2.15 2.90 -2.18
C ALA A 212 -1.11 1.77 -2.18
N LEU A 213 -0.07 1.88 -3.00
CA LEU A 213 1.08 0.99 -2.91
C LEU A 213 1.87 1.35 -1.65
N LEU A 214 2.43 0.36 -0.97
CA LEU A 214 3.10 0.52 0.32
C LEU A 214 4.42 -0.27 0.35
N ASN A 215 5.43 0.32 0.99
CA ASN A 215 6.67 -0.36 1.37
C ASN A 215 6.87 -0.28 2.89
N ASP A 216 6.76 -1.40 3.58
CA ASP A 216 7.01 -1.47 5.03
C ASP A 216 8.48 -1.81 5.31
N TRP A 217 9.31 -0.77 5.37
CA TRP A 217 10.75 -0.91 5.53
C TRP A 217 11.08 -1.64 6.82
N SER A 218 11.99 -2.61 6.73
CA SER A 218 12.18 -3.57 7.80
C SER A 218 13.66 -3.75 8.15
N ALA A 219 14.02 -3.54 9.43
CA ALA A 219 15.33 -3.86 9.98
C ALA A 219 15.28 -5.25 10.63
N ARG A 220 15.52 -6.30 9.83
CA ARG A 220 15.27 -7.71 10.19
C ARG A 220 16.04 -8.18 11.42
N ASP A 221 17.24 -7.65 11.61
CA ASP A 221 18.13 -7.97 12.72
C ASP A 221 17.71 -7.31 14.04
N VAL A 222 17.17 -6.09 13.98
CA VAL A 222 16.52 -5.43 15.11
C VAL A 222 15.22 -6.16 15.46
N GLN A 223 14.39 -6.42 14.44
CA GLN A 223 13.12 -7.12 14.57
C GLN A 223 13.29 -8.50 15.22
N ALA A 224 14.23 -9.32 14.74
CA ALA A 224 14.46 -10.67 15.25
C ALA A 224 14.82 -10.70 16.74
N TRP A 225 15.46 -9.65 17.26
CA TRP A 225 15.83 -9.55 18.67
C TRP A 225 14.67 -9.07 19.55
N GLU A 226 13.84 -8.15 19.08
CA GLU A 226 12.81 -7.49 19.90
C GLU A 226 11.44 -8.17 19.86
N TYR A 227 11.10 -8.91 18.78
CA TYR A 227 9.68 -9.16 18.47
C TYR A 227 9.00 -10.15 19.42
N GLN A 228 9.76 -10.94 20.17
CA GLN A 228 9.16 -11.86 21.14
C GLN A 228 9.05 -11.20 22.52
N PRO A 229 7.88 -11.24 23.17
CA PRO A 229 6.61 -11.87 22.73
C PRO A 229 5.62 -10.87 22.08
N LEU A 230 5.96 -9.59 21.97
CA LEU A 230 4.97 -8.51 21.74
C LEU A 230 4.73 -8.13 20.27
N GLY A 231 5.43 -8.76 19.34
CA GLY A 231 5.38 -8.46 17.91
C GLY A 231 6.42 -7.43 17.46
N PRO A 232 6.47 -7.14 16.14
CA PRO A 232 7.40 -6.17 15.56
C PRO A 232 7.22 -4.76 16.14
N PHE A 233 8.32 -4.02 16.36
CA PHE A 233 8.27 -2.67 16.90
C PHE A 233 9.29 -1.71 16.24
N LEU A 234 10.52 -1.58 16.75
CA LEU A 234 11.55 -0.70 16.18
C LEU A 234 12.15 -1.23 14.89
N GLY A 235 12.01 -2.54 14.64
CA GLY A 235 12.33 -3.18 13.37
C GLY A 235 11.44 -2.72 12.21
N LYS A 236 10.36 -1.98 12.47
CA LYS A 236 9.38 -1.50 11.47
C LYS A 236 9.11 0.01 11.56
N SER A 237 8.87 0.51 12.77
CA SER A 237 8.38 1.87 13.05
C SER A 237 9.31 3.05 12.69
N PHE A 238 10.42 2.80 12.00
CA PHE A 238 11.34 3.87 11.57
C PHE A 238 10.91 4.52 10.25
N ALA A 239 10.25 3.78 9.35
CA ALA A 239 9.66 4.32 8.12
C ALA A 239 8.72 3.31 7.45
N THR A 240 7.56 3.78 7.01
CA THR A 240 6.69 3.07 6.06
C THR A 240 6.39 4.03 4.92
N SER A 241 6.64 3.66 3.66
CA SER A 241 6.42 4.56 2.52
C SER A 241 5.13 4.22 1.78
N VAL A 242 4.36 5.23 1.37
CA VAL A 242 3.12 5.05 0.59
C VAL A 242 3.11 5.85 -0.70
N SER A 243 2.42 5.35 -1.72
CA SER A 243 2.27 6.07 -2.98
C SER A 243 1.46 7.34 -2.77
N CYS A 244 1.81 8.43 -3.46
CA CYS A 244 1.10 9.69 -3.32
C CYS A 244 -0.27 9.71 -4.04
N TRP A 245 -0.47 8.79 -4.98
CA TRP A 245 -1.73 8.62 -5.70
C TRP A 245 -2.52 7.46 -5.09
N VAL A 246 -3.75 7.74 -4.65
CA VAL A 246 -4.71 6.75 -4.14
C VAL A 246 -5.65 6.35 -5.27
N THR A 247 -5.65 5.07 -5.61
CA THR A 247 -6.51 4.50 -6.64
C THR A 247 -7.87 4.17 -6.04
N PRO A 248 -8.98 4.80 -6.47
CA PRO A 248 -10.30 4.51 -5.91
C PRO A 248 -10.70 3.05 -6.19
N LEU A 249 -11.43 2.41 -5.26
CA LEU A 249 -11.82 1.00 -5.44
C LEU A 249 -12.60 0.75 -6.74
N GLU A 250 -13.44 1.69 -7.16
CA GLU A 250 -14.22 1.58 -8.41
C GLU A 250 -13.34 1.49 -9.67
N ALA A 251 -12.10 1.99 -9.63
CA ALA A 251 -11.15 1.80 -10.73
C ALA A 251 -10.61 0.37 -10.82
N LEU A 252 -10.78 -0.43 -9.76
CA LEU A 252 -10.29 -1.81 -9.63
C LEU A 252 -11.41 -2.86 -9.82
N ASP A 253 -12.61 -2.47 -10.22
CA ASP A 253 -13.74 -3.40 -10.42
C ASP A 253 -13.40 -4.50 -11.45
N HIS A 254 -12.63 -4.15 -12.49
CA HIS A 254 -12.19 -5.10 -13.53
C HIS A 254 -10.98 -5.94 -13.10
N ALA A 255 -10.34 -5.57 -11.99
CA ALA A 255 -9.25 -6.33 -11.38
C ALA A 255 -9.78 -7.39 -10.40
N ARG A 256 -11.08 -7.48 -10.13
CA ARG A 256 -11.63 -8.45 -9.17
C ARG A 256 -11.38 -9.88 -9.66
N THR A 257 -10.80 -10.72 -8.80
CA THR A 257 -10.46 -12.12 -9.09
C THR A 257 -10.85 -13.02 -7.91
N PRO A 258 -11.12 -14.33 -8.11
CA PRO A 258 -11.37 -15.24 -7.00
C PRO A 258 -10.20 -15.33 -6.03
N LEU A 259 -10.48 -15.52 -4.74
CA LEU A 259 -9.43 -15.87 -3.78
C LEU A 259 -8.87 -17.29 -4.01
N PRO A 260 -7.62 -17.55 -3.61
CA PRO A 260 -7.14 -18.90 -3.38
C PRO A 260 -8.06 -19.66 -2.43
N ARG A 261 -8.12 -20.99 -2.57
CA ARG A 261 -8.93 -21.84 -1.68
C ARG A 261 -8.49 -21.68 -0.23
N GLN A 262 -9.43 -21.30 0.63
CA GLN A 262 -9.26 -21.28 2.07
C GLN A 262 -9.62 -22.65 2.67
N ASP A 263 -8.67 -23.29 3.33
CA ASP A 263 -8.80 -24.60 3.98
C ASP A 263 -8.05 -24.55 5.32
N PRO A 264 -8.72 -24.72 6.48
CA PRO A 264 -10.14 -25.05 6.65
C PRO A 264 -11.09 -23.91 6.23
N PRO A 265 -12.40 -24.17 6.08
CA PRO A 265 -13.40 -23.13 5.88
C PRO A 265 -13.36 -22.08 6.99
N VAL A 266 -13.49 -20.81 6.61
CA VAL A 266 -13.50 -19.69 7.55
C VAL A 266 -14.79 -19.63 8.36
N LEU A 267 -14.72 -19.05 9.57
CA LEU A 267 -15.88 -18.77 10.40
C LEU A 267 -16.83 -17.77 9.73
N ASP A 268 -18.11 -17.78 10.11
CA ASP A 268 -19.19 -17.04 9.45
C ASP A 268 -18.91 -15.54 9.27
N HIS A 269 -18.30 -14.90 10.26
CA HIS A 269 -17.98 -13.46 10.22
C HIS A 269 -16.90 -13.09 9.17
N LEU A 270 -16.13 -14.07 8.69
CA LEU A 270 -15.10 -13.90 7.65
C LEU A 270 -15.54 -14.45 6.29
N ARG A 271 -16.76 -14.97 6.15
CA ARG A 271 -17.28 -15.35 4.83
C ARG A 271 -17.40 -14.10 3.97
N VAL A 272 -16.96 -14.18 2.72
CA VAL A 272 -16.95 -13.07 1.76
C VAL A 272 -17.64 -13.48 0.47
N ALA A 273 -18.28 -12.52 -0.20
CA ALA A 273 -18.83 -12.73 -1.53
C ALA A 273 -17.69 -12.70 -2.57
N GLU A 274 -17.60 -13.73 -3.41
CA GLU A 274 -16.63 -13.81 -4.49
C GLU A 274 -17.14 -13.10 -5.76
N PRO A 275 -16.23 -12.56 -6.62
CA PRO A 275 -14.77 -12.50 -6.44
C PRO A 275 -14.34 -11.47 -5.37
N ALA A 276 -13.44 -11.87 -4.47
CA ALA A 276 -12.98 -11.06 -3.33
C ALA A 276 -11.48 -10.70 -3.33
N GLY A 277 -10.71 -11.20 -4.29
CA GLY A 277 -9.31 -10.83 -4.52
C GLY A 277 -9.15 -9.72 -5.58
N TYR A 278 -7.90 -9.30 -5.80
CA TYR A 278 -7.53 -8.36 -6.87
C TYR A 278 -6.35 -8.90 -7.71
N ASP A 279 -6.48 -8.85 -9.03
CA ASP A 279 -5.41 -9.00 -10.02
C ASP A 279 -4.62 -7.69 -10.06
N ILE A 280 -3.63 -7.60 -9.17
CA ILE A 280 -2.67 -6.50 -9.12
C ILE A 280 -1.28 -7.13 -9.09
N ASP A 281 -0.42 -6.75 -10.03
CA ASP A 281 0.98 -7.19 -10.05
C ASP A 281 1.86 -6.07 -9.51
N ILE A 282 2.68 -6.37 -8.50
CA ILE A 282 3.64 -5.44 -7.90
C ILE A 282 5.04 -5.77 -8.41
N THR A 283 5.65 -4.83 -9.12
CA THR A 283 7.04 -4.93 -9.58
C THR A 283 7.97 -4.29 -8.57
N VAL A 284 9.02 -5.01 -8.18
CA VAL A 284 10.10 -4.55 -7.30
C VAL A 284 11.34 -4.26 -8.13
N THR A 285 11.80 -3.02 -8.11
CA THR A 285 13.04 -2.59 -8.78
C THR A 285 14.08 -2.17 -7.75
N TRP A 286 15.27 -2.76 -7.79
CA TRP A 286 16.43 -2.43 -6.94
C TRP A 286 17.55 -1.83 -7.80
N ASN A 287 17.87 -0.55 -7.58
CA ASN A 287 18.87 0.20 -8.35
C ASN A 287 18.66 0.09 -9.88
N GLY A 288 17.42 0.19 -10.33
CA GLY A 288 17.05 0.06 -11.75
C GLY A 288 17.01 -1.37 -12.29
N THR A 289 17.28 -2.39 -11.46
CA THR A 289 17.12 -3.81 -11.83
C THR A 289 15.78 -4.31 -11.31
N GLU A 290 14.93 -4.82 -12.19
CA GLU A 290 13.74 -5.55 -11.76
C GLU A 290 14.18 -6.88 -11.11
N VAL A 291 13.81 -7.07 -9.85
CA VAL A 291 14.23 -8.23 -9.05
C VAL A 291 13.08 -9.13 -8.63
N ALA A 292 11.85 -8.63 -8.66
CA ALA A 292 10.65 -9.43 -8.40
C ALA A 292 9.39 -8.84 -9.04
N GLN A 293 8.41 -9.70 -9.30
CA GLN A 293 7.02 -9.39 -9.64
C GLN A 293 6.08 -10.17 -8.72
N ALA A 294 5.60 -9.53 -7.65
CA ALA A 294 4.75 -10.15 -6.64
C ALA A 294 3.27 -10.04 -7.02
N PRO A 295 2.54 -11.17 -7.20
CA PRO A 295 1.15 -11.17 -7.62
C PRO A 295 0.20 -11.05 -6.43
N TYR A 296 -0.52 -9.93 -6.28
CA TYR A 296 -1.51 -9.77 -5.19
C TYR A 296 -2.66 -10.79 -5.26
N ALA A 297 -2.92 -11.37 -6.43
CA ALA A 297 -3.93 -12.41 -6.59
C ALA A 297 -3.64 -13.69 -5.77
N SER A 298 -2.41 -13.89 -5.27
CA SER A 298 -2.04 -15.02 -4.40
C SER A 298 -2.43 -14.83 -2.93
N MET A 299 -2.92 -13.64 -2.54
CA MET A 299 -3.26 -13.32 -1.15
C MET A 299 -4.34 -14.26 -0.62
N TYR A 300 -4.08 -14.86 0.55
CA TYR A 300 -4.99 -15.86 1.13
C TYR A 300 -6.22 -15.22 1.77
N TRP A 301 -6.04 -14.05 2.40
CA TRP A 301 -7.14 -13.28 2.99
C TRP A 301 -7.46 -12.07 2.12
N SER A 302 -8.74 -11.86 1.81
CA SER A 302 -9.19 -10.65 1.12
C SER A 302 -9.10 -9.40 2.01
N PRO A 303 -8.99 -8.20 1.42
CA PRO A 303 -9.07 -6.96 2.21
C PRO A 303 -10.42 -6.76 2.90
N ALA A 304 -11.51 -7.34 2.37
CA ALA A 304 -12.79 -7.38 3.06
C ALA A 304 -12.75 -8.23 4.35
N GLN A 305 -12.03 -9.36 4.34
CA GLN A 305 -11.80 -10.17 5.53
C GLN A 305 -10.88 -9.45 6.53
N MET A 306 -9.84 -8.77 6.05
CA MET A 306 -8.96 -7.95 6.89
C MET A 306 -9.76 -6.88 7.65
N LEU A 307 -10.58 -6.09 6.96
CA LEU A 307 -11.45 -5.07 7.57
C LEU A 307 -12.46 -5.68 8.57
N ALA A 308 -13.06 -6.81 8.21
CA ALA A 308 -14.03 -7.49 9.07
C ALA A 308 -13.38 -7.98 10.36
N HIS A 309 -12.19 -8.55 10.27
CA HIS A 309 -11.46 -8.98 11.45
C HIS A 309 -11.01 -7.80 12.31
N LEU A 310 -10.47 -6.75 11.67
CA LEU A 310 -10.00 -5.51 12.32
C LEU A 310 -11.03 -4.91 13.28
N THR A 311 -12.32 -5.00 12.93
CA THR A 311 -13.43 -4.40 13.69
C THR A 311 -14.25 -5.42 14.47
N SER A 312 -13.94 -6.72 14.37
CA SER A 312 -14.77 -7.81 14.92
C SER A 312 -14.94 -7.77 16.44
N ASN A 313 -14.03 -7.12 17.16
CA ASN A 313 -14.08 -6.93 18.62
C ASN A 313 -14.78 -5.63 19.04
N GLY A 314 -15.31 -4.85 18.09
CA GLY A 314 -15.93 -3.55 18.33
C GLY A 314 -14.99 -2.35 18.19
N ALA A 315 -13.73 -2.54 17.76
CA ALA A 315 -12.87 -1.43 17.36
C ALA A 315 -13.51 -0.66 16.21
N SER A 316 -13.53 0.67 16.32
CA SER A 316 -14.08 1.56 15.29
C SER A 316 -13.06 1.90 14.23
N LEU A 317 -13.53 2.06 13.00
CA LEU A 317 -12.78 2.69 11.91
C LEU A 317 -12.85 4.21 12.02
N ARG A 318 -11.81 4.89 11.52
CA ARG A 318 -11.73 6.35 11.38
C ARG A 318 -11.32 6.71 9.96
N THR A 319 -11.77 7.87 9.49
CA THR A 319 -11.31 8.43 8.22
C THR A 319 -9.79 8.61 8.25
N GLY A 320 -9.11 8.07 7.25
CA GLY A 320 -7.65 8.08 7.16
C GLY A 320 -6.97 6.92 7.90
N ASP A 321 -7.71 5.99 8.51
CA ASP A 321 -7.10 4.71 8.92
C ASP A 321 -6.54 4.00 7.69
N LEU A 322 -5.35 3.42 7.86
CA LEU A 322 -4.66 2.63 6.86
C LEU A 322 -4.52 1.21 7.38
N PHE A 323 -4.89 0.23 6.57
CA PHE A 323 -4.48 -1.15 6.83
C PHE A 323 -3.78 -1.75 5.62
N ALA A 324 -2.63 -2.38 5.85
CA ALA A 324 -1.82 -2.96 4.80
C ALA A 324 -1.99 -4.48 4.74
N SER A 325 -1.68 -5.06 3.59
CA SER A 325 -1.88 -6.48 3.31
C SER A 325 -0.95 -7.41 4.09
N GLY A 326 0.18 -6.88 4.57
CA GLY A 326 1.39 -7.65 4.77
C GLY A 326 2.08 -7.94 3.44
N THR A 327 3.36 -8.32 3.52
CA THR A 327 4.20 -8.61 2.35
C THR A 327 3.51 -9.52 1.35
N VAL A 328 3.44 -9.08 0.09
CA VAL A 328 2.86 -9.85 -1.01
C VAL A 328 3.94 -10.75 -1.60
N SER A 329 3.76 -12.06 -1.50
CA SER A 329 4.61 -13.05 -2.17
C SER A 329 3.77 -14.05 -2.95
N GLY A 330 4.32 -14.53 -4.05
CA GLY A 330 3.84 -15.70 -4.81
C GLY A 330 4.70 -16.95 -4.60
N PRO A 331 4.32 -18.07 -5.24
CA PRO A 331 5.00 -19.36 -5.08
C PRO A 331 6.44 -19.38 -5.64
N GLU A 332 6.73 -18.60 -6.67
CA GLU A 332 8.04 -18.59 -7.32
C GLU A 332 9.02 -17.62 -6.65
N LYS A 333 10.33 -17.86 -6.82
CA LYS A 333 11.37 -17.03 -6.20
C LYS A 333 11.28 -15.57 -6.63
N GLU A 334 11.08 -15.33 -7.92
CA GLU A 334 10.95 -14.01 -8.52
C GLU A 334 9.61 -13.34 -8.18
N GLN A 335 8.74 -13.98 -7.39
CA GLN A 335 7.47 -13.42 -6.94
C GLN A 335 7.48 -13.03 -5.46
N ARG A 336 8.63 -13.03 -4.81
CA ARG A 336 8.78 -12.75 -3.37
C ARG A 336 8.83 -11.23 -3.11
N GLY A 337 8.02 -10.75 -2.17
CA GLY A 337 7.87 -9.33 -1.86
C GLY A 337 8.90 -8.73 -0.90
N SER A 338 9.86 -9.51 -0.41
CA SER A 338 10.95 -9.04 0.46
C SER A 338 12.31 -9.58 0.03
N PHE A 339 13.39 -8.88 0.36
CA PHE A 339 14.74 -9.38 0.10
C PHE A 339 15.17 -10.45 1.09
N LEU A 340 14.59 -10.47 2.30
CA LEU A 340 14.66 -11.63 3.19
C LEU A 340 14.29 -12.91 2.45
N GLU A 341 13.15 -12.92 1.76
CA GLU A 341 12.68 -14.07 1.00
C GLU A 341 13.48 -14.29 -0.28
N LEU A 342 13.66 -13.24 -1.08
CA LEU A 342 14.32 -13.33 -2.39
C LEU A 342 15.75 -13.88 -2.26
N THR A 343 16.42 -13.56 -1.16
CA THR A 343 17.81 -13.98 -0.91
C THR A 343 17.93 -15.13 0.08
N TRP A 344 16.80 -15.70 0.49
CA TRP A 344 16.71 -16.81 1.44
C TRP A 344 17.51 -16.55 2.73
N GLY A 345 17.24 -15.44 3.40
CA GLY A 345 17.99 -15.04 4.60
C GLY A 345 19.40 -14.53 4.32
N GLY A 346 19.74 -14.26 3.06
CA GLY A 346 21.03 -13.79 2.59
C GLY A 346 21.95 -14.90 2.05
N SER A 347 21.52 -16.17 2.03
CA SER A 347 22.33 -17.26 1.47
C SER A 347 22.33 -17.29 -0.06
N GLU A 348 21.37 -16.62 -0.70
CA GLU A 348 21.21 -16.58 -2.17
C GLU A 348 21.25 -15.13 -2.68
N PRO A 349 22.44 -14.55 -2.89
CA PRO A 349 22.54 -13.16 -3.33
C PRO A 349 21.88 -12.92 -4.70
N VAL A 350 21.26 -11.75 -4.85
CA VAL A 350 20.75 -11.25 -6.14
C VAL A 350 21.87 -10.52 -6.86
N ARG A 351 21.93 -10.66 -8.19
CA ARG A 351 22.87 -9.92 -9.04
C ARG A 351 22.12 -8.80 -9.75
N LEU A 352 22.60 -7.56 -9.59
CA LEU A 352 22.03 -6.37 -10.21
C LEU A 352 22.63 -6.11 -11.59
N ALA A 353 21.98 -5.26 -12.39
CA ALA A 353 22.37 -4.91 -13.74
C ALA A 353 23.75 -4.21 -13.82
N ASP A 354 24.14 -3.50 -12.75
CA ASP A 354 25.48 -2.90 -12.62
C ASP A 354 26.59 -3.93 -12.30
N GLY A 355 26.23 -5.21 -12.19
CA GLY A 355 27.12 -6.32 -11.88
C GLY A 355 27.36 -6.56 -10.39
N SER A 356 26.88 -5.66 -9.53
CA SER A 356 27.00 -5.81 -8.08
C SER A 356 26.07 -6.92 -7.56
N SER A 357 26.39 -7.43 -6.37
CA SER A 357 25.58 -8.45 -5.70
C SER A 357 25.01 -7.88 -4.41
N ARG A 358 23.78 -8.27 -4.07
CA ARG A 358 23.08 -7.82 -2.87
C ARG A 358 22.35 -8.96 -2.17
N THR A 359 22.19 -8.81 -0.87
CA THR A 359 21.33 -9.66 -0.03
C THR A 359 20.31 -8.78 0.70
N PHE A 360 20.80 -7.77 1.42
CA PHE A 360 20.00 -6.72 2.04
C PHE A 360 20.42 -5.36 1.50
N LEU A 361 19.63 -4.33 1.80
CA LEU A 361 19.86 -2.97 1.34
C LEU A 361 21.15 -2.38 1.89
N ALA A 362 21.98 -1.84 1.00
CA ALA A 362 23.14 -1.02 1.32
C ALA A 362 22.78 0.48 1.35
N ASP A 363 23.63 1.30 1.94
CA ASP A 363 23.45 2.75 1.88
C ASP A 363 23.60 3.25 0.44
N GLY A 364 22.72 4.17 0.04
CA GLY A 364 22.65 4.69 -1.32
C GLY A 364 21.78 3.86 -2.26
N ASP A 365 21.42 2.62 -1.89
CA ASP A 365 20.49 1.81 -2.68
C ASP A 365 19.11 2.48 -2.77
N GLU A 366 18.47 2.38 -3.92
CA GLU A 366 17.11 2.84 -4.17
C GLU A 366 16.22 1.65 -4.54
N VAL A 367 15.05 1.61 -3.93
CA VAL A 367 13.98 0.69 -4.30
C VAL A 367 12.80 1.48 -4.85
N VAL A 368 12.24 0.99 -5.96
CA VAL A 368 11.00 1.48 -6.54
C VAL A 368 10.03 0.30 -6.63
N LEU A 369 8.86 0.47 -6.03
CA LEU A 369 7.71 -0.39 -6.21
C LEU A 369 6.76 0.30 -7.20
N THR A 370 6.30 -0.44 -8.19
CA THR A 370 5.21 -0.04 -9.09
C THR A 370 4.16 -1.14 -9.12
N ALA A 371 2.90 -0.81 -9.41
CA ALA A 371 1.87 -1.82 -9.54
C ALA A 371 0.94 -1.56 -10.72
N THR A 372 0.43 -2.62 -11.32
CA THR A 372 -0.54 -2.53 -12.42
C THR A 372 -1.74 -3.45 -12.17
N ALA A 373 -2.89 -3.09 -12.76
CA ALA A 373 -4.13 -3.85 -12.64
C ALA A 373 -4.92 -3.81 -13.97
N PRO A 374 -5.77 -4.80 -14.28
CA PRO A 374 -6.66 -4.74 -15.46
C PRO A 374 -7.54 -3.49 -15.48
N GLY A 375 -7.57 -2.78 -16.62
CA GLY A 375 -8.42 -1.61 -16.85
C GLY A 375 -9.74 -1.96 -17.55
N ARG A 376 -10.76 -1.11 -17.39
CA ARG A 376 -12.09 -1.29 -18.03
C ARG A 376 -12.01 -1.12 -19.54
N LEU A 377 -11.22 -0.16 -20.01
CA LEU A 377 -11.10 0.17 -21.43
C LEU A 377 -10.16 -0.78 -22.21
N GLY A 378 -9.76 -1.89 -21.59
CA GLY A 378 -8.67 -2.75 -22.06
C GLY A 378 -7.30 -2.23 -21.62
N GLY A 379 -6.30 -3.10 -21.61
CA GLY A 379 -4.97 -2.79 -21.08
C GLY A 379 -4.88 -2.88 -19.55
N ARG A 380 -3.86 -2.23 -18.97
CA ARG A 380 -3.64 -2.19 -17.53
C ARG A 380 -3.50 -0.74 -17.05
N ILE A 381 -4.19 -0.41 -15.97
CA ILE A 381 -3.95 0.82 -15.21
C ILE A 381 -2.67 0.65 -14.38
N ALA A 382 -1.94 1.74 -14.13
CA ALA A 382 -0.77 1.75 -13.27
C ALA A 382 -1.08 2.54 -11.99
N LEU A 383 -0.96 1.89 -10.83
CA LEU A 383 -1.15 2.52 -9.53
C LEU A 383 0.01 3.49 -9.23
N GLY A 384 -0.13 4.29 -8.17
CA GLY A 384 0.95 5.16 -7.72
C GLY A 384 2.20 4.39 -7.30
N GLU A 385 3.38 4.89 -7.65
CA GLU A 385 4.65 4.28 -7.27
C GLU A 385 5.05 4.61 -5.82
N VAL A 386 5.83 3.71 -5.21
CA VAL A 386 6.58 3.97 -3.97
C VAL A 386 8.06 3.91 -4.29
N ARG A 387 8.79 5.00 -4.10
CA ARG A 387 10.25 5.03 -4.20
C ARG A 387 10.87 5.46 -2.88
N GLY A 388 12.02 4.89 -2.55
CA GLY A 388 12.80 5.31 -1.39
C GLY A 388 14.27 4.98 -1.57
N ARG A 389 15.13 5.93 -1.19
CA ARG A 389 16.59 5.78 -1.19
C ARG A 389 17.10 5.67 0.22
N VAL A 390 17.92 4.66 0.47
CA VAL A 390 18.53 4.41 1.78
C VAL A 390 19.63 5.42 2.05
N GLN A 391 19.56 6.09 3.20
CA GLN A 391 20.59 6.98 3.71
C GLN A 391 21.38 6.30 4.84
N PRO A 392 22.67 6.65 5.01
CA PRO A 392 23.46 6.16 6.13
C PRO A 392 22.82 6.45 7.48
N ALA A 393 23.09 5.56 8.43
CA ALA A 393 22.71 5.74 9.82
C ALA A 393 23.36 7.00 10.43
N ARG A 394 22.72 7.55 11.46
CA ARG A 394 23.19 8.75 12.18
C ARG A 394 23.86 8.45 13.52
N CYS A 395 23.92 7.18 13.89
CA CYS A 395 24.87 6.65 14.85
C CYS A 395 26.07 6.09 14.07
#